data_AF-A0A4V0YJ16-F1
#
_entry.id   AF-A0A4V0YJ16-F1
#
_cell.length_a   1.000
_cell.length_b   1.000
_cell.length_c   1.000
_cell.angle_alpha   90.00
_cell.angle_beta   90.00
_cell.angle_gamma   90.00
#
_symmetry.space_group_name_H-M   'P 1'
#
loop_
_entity.id
_entity.type
_entity.pdbx_description
1 polymer ?
#
loop_
_entity_poly.entity_id
_entity_poly.type
_entity_poly.pdbx_seq_one_letter_code
_entity_poly.pdbx_strand_id
1 'polypeptide(L)'
;MLDPAQRRQYGLGSMILAAVFVAVSAGAGVANAVRRDAVVEQVKTSDQECEARVRALGATSVSRTETTITAVWSSLEGGYSTLGDSSAAAMSCPGWKMTGFCMGQECPTPGVKLELGRVSSEEE
;
A
#
# COMPACT_ATOMS: atom_id res chain seq x y z
N MET A 1 -29.15 -55.02 1.50
CA MET A 1 -27.82 -55.28 0.90
C MET A 1 -27.75 -54.48 -0.38
N LEU A 2 -26.89 -53.45 -0.46
CA LEU A 2 -26.71 -52.69 -1.71
C LEU A 2 -25.95 -53.55 -2.72
N ASP A 3 -26.43 -53.54 -3.96
CA ASP A 3 -25.87 -54.25 -5.10
C ASP A 3 -24.41 -53.81 -5.35
N PRO A 4 -23.45 -54.73 -5.56
CA PRO A 4 -22.04 -54.38 -5.82
C PRO A 4 -21.83 -53.41 -6.99
N ALA A 5 -22.76 -53.36 -7.95
CA ALA A 5 -22.72 -52.38 -9.04
C ALA A 5 -22.95 -50.94 -8.56
N GLN A 6 -23.89 -50.72 -7.62
CA GLN A 6 -24.16 -49.41 -7.05
C GLN A 6 -22.97 -48.87 -6.24
N ARG A 7 -22.29 -49.72 -5.47
CA ARG A 7 -21.09 -49.32 -4.71
C ARG A 7 -19.96 -48.78 -5.58
N ARG A 8 -19.78 -49.33 -6.78
CA ARG A 8 -18.76 -48.84 -7.74
C ARG A 8 -19.12 -47.47 -8.30
N GLN A 9 -20.40 -47.24 -8.63
CA GLN A 9 -20.85 -45.92 -9.11
C GLN A 9 -20.69 -44.82 -8.05
N TYR A 10 -21.05 -45.09 -6.79
CA TYR A 10 -20.86 -44.12 -5.72
C TYR A 10 -19.38 -43.82 -5.43
N GLY A 11 -18.51 -44.85 -5.49
CA GLY A 11 -17.06 -44.66 -5.30
C GLY A 11 -16.40 -43.85 -6.42
N LEU A 12 -16.84 -44.04 -7.66
CA LEU A 12 -16.33 -43.28 -8.81
C LEU A 12 -16.84 -41.83 -8.78
N GLY A 13 -18.11 -41.64 -8.39
CA GLY A 13 -18.70 -40.32 -8.21
C GLY A 13 -17.98 -39.48 -7.15
N SER A 14 -17.64 -40.07 -5.99
CA SER A 14 -16.94 -39.33 -4.93
C SER A 14 -15.50 -38.96 -5.30
N MET A 15 -14.79 -39.82 -6.06
CA MET A 15 -13.45 -39.48 -6.57
C MET A 15 -13.47 -38.29 -7.54
N ILE A 16 -14.44 -38.24 -8.45
CA ILE A 16 -14.58 -37.12 -9.40
C ILE A 16 -14.86 -35.82 -8.63
N LEU A 17 -15.77 -35.87 -7.65
CA LEU A 17 -16.10 -34.73 -6.82
C LEU A 17 -14.89 -34.22 -6.02
N ALA A 18 -14.11 -35.13 -5.42
CA ALA A 18 -12.88 -34.77 -4.71
C ALA A 18 -11.85 -34.11 -5.63
N ALA A 19 -11.67 -34.62 -6.86
CA ALA A 19 -10.75 -34.05 -7.83
C ALA A 19 -11.15 -32.61 -8.23
N VAL A 20 -12.45 -32.35 -8.42
CA VAL A 20 -12.96 -31.00 -8.70
C VAL A 20 -12.69 -30.05 -7.53
N PHE A 21 -12.93 -30.48 -6.29
CA PHE A 21 -12.66 -29.65 -5.10
C PHE A 21 -11.17 -29.32 -4.93
N VAL A 22 -10.28 -30.27 -5.22
CA VAL A 22 -8.82 -30.03 -5.17
C VAL A 22 -8.39 -29.06 -6.25
N ALA A 23 -8.91 -29.19 -7.48
CA ALA A 23 -8.61 -28.28 -8.58
C ALA A 23 -9.07 -26.84 -8.30
N VAL A 24 -10.28 -26.68 -7.75
CA VAL A 24 -10.80 -25.37 -7.36
C VAL A 24 -10.01 -24.76 -6.20
N SER A 25 -9.63 -25.56 -5.20
CA SER A 25 -8.82 -25.09 -4.07
C SER A 25 -7.42 -24.66 -4.48
N ALA A 26 -6.77 -25.41 -5.40
CA ALA A 26 -5.50 -25.02 -5.98
C ALA A 26 -5.63 -23.71 -6.77
N GLY A 27 -6.66 -23.60 -7.63
CA GLY A 27 -6.96 -22.39 -8.40
C GLY A 27 -7.24 -21.15 -7.52
N ALA A 28 -7.98 -21.31 -6.43
CA ALA A 28 -8.22 -20.24 -5.46
C ALA A 28 -6.94 -19.86 -4.70
N GLY A 29 -6.09 -20.84 -4.39
CA GLY A 29 -4.79 -20.64 -3.75
C GLY A 29 -3.83 -19.80 -4.61
N VAL A 30 -3.66 -20.14 -5.90
CA VAL A 30 -2.84 -19.32 -6.81
C VAL A 30 -3.46 -17.95 -7.09
N ALA A 31 -4.78 -17.85 -7.20
CA ALA A 31 -5.44 -16.54 -7.37
C ALA A 31 -5.19 -15.60 -6.17
N ASN A 32 -5.19 -16.13 -4.95
CA ASN A 32 -4.86 -15.34 -3.75
C ASN A 32 -3.36 -15.00 -3.65
N ALA A 33 -2.47 -15.88 -4.10
CA ALA A 33 -1.03 -15.60 -4.14
C ALA A 33 -0.70 -14.48 -5.14
N VAL A 34 -1.27 -14.53 -6.35
CA VAL A 34 -1.07 -13.50 -7.38
C VAL A 34 -1.65 -12.14 -6.95
N ARG A 35 -2.78 -12.14 -6.22
CA ARG A 35 -3.32 -10.91 -5.63
C ARG A 35 -2.38 -10.28 -4.59
N ARG A 36 -1.66 -11.08 -3.80
CA ARG A 36 -0.67 -10.54 -2.85
C ARG A 36 0.52 -9.90 -3.56
N ASP A 37 1.05 -10.53 -4.59
CA ASP A 37 2.17 -9.97 -5.35
C ASP A 37 1.78 -8.68 -6.09
N ALA A 38 0.57 -8.63 -6.66
CA ALA A 38 0.05 -7.42 -7.30
C ALA A 38 -0.10 -6.24 -6.31
N VAL A 39 -0.46 -6.50 -5.06
CA VAL A 39 -0.54 -5.46 -4.01
C VAL A 39 0.86 -4.99 -3.59
N VAL A 40 1.84 -5.89 -3.50
CA VAL A 40 3.24 -5.53 -3.17
C VAL A 40 3.88 -4.70 -4.30
N GLU A 41 3.56 -5.01 -5.55
CA GLU A 41 4.07 -4.27 -6.72
C GLU A 41 3.35 -2.93 -6.91
N GLN A 42 2.03 -2.85 -6.66
CA GLN A 42 1.30 -1.58 -6.59
C GLN A 42 1.81 -0.68 -5.47
N VAL A 43 2.16 -1.23 -4.31
CA VAL A 43 2.75 -0.47 -3.21
C VAL A 43 4.06 0.19 -3.61
N LYS A 44 4.97 -0.54 -4.27
CA LYS A 44 6.26 0.03 -4.71
C LYS A 44 6.09 1.12 -5.78
N THR A 45 5.11 0.94 -6.66
CA THR A 45 4.80 1.91 -7.72
C THR A 45 4.16 3.17 -7.13
N SER A 46 3.21 3.00 -6.19
CA SER A 46 2.56 4.07 -5.44
C SER A 46 3.54 4.88 -4.60
N ASP A 47 4.54 4.24 -3.99
CA ASP A 47 5.53 4.91 -3.14
C ASP A 47 6.51 5.78 -3.95
N GLN A 48 6.86 5.35 -5.18
CA GLN A 48 7.67 6.16 -6.10
C GLN A 48 6.89 7.32 -6.72
N GLU A 49 5.60 7.10 -7.04
CA GLU A 49 4.72 8.16 -7.49
C GLU A 49 4.50 9.23 -6.42
N CYS A 50 4.35 8.82 -5.15
CA CYS A 50 4.28 9.75 -4.02
C CYS A 50 5.55 10.63 -3.95
N GLU A 51 6.73 10.03 -4.00
CA GLU A 51 7.99 10.78 -3.99
C GLU A 51 8.10 11.76 -5.18
N ALA A 52 7.71 11.34 -6.37
CA ALA A 52 7.71 12.18 -7.57
C ALA A 52 6.71 13.35 -7.46
N ARG A 53 5.51 13.11 -6.90
CA ARG A 53 4.50 14.15 -6.67
C ARG A 53 4.95 15.15 -5.61
N VAL A 54 5.52 14.70 -4.51
CA VAL A 54 6.06 15.56 -3.45
C VAL A 54 7.18 16.46 -3.98
N ARG A 55 8.07 15.92 -4.84
CA ARG A 55 9.10 16.72 -5.52
C ARG A 55 8.50 17.71 -6.52
N ALA A 56 7.47 17.32 -7.26
CA ALA A 56 6.77 18.21 -8.20
C ALA A 56 6.07 19.37 -7.49
N LEU A 57 5.67 19.19 -6.22
CA LEU A 57 5.11 20.21 -5.33
C LEU A 57 6.20 21.12 -4.70
N GLY A 58 7.42 21.10 -5.24
CA GLY A 58 8.48 22.04 -4.85
C GLY A 58 9.22 21.67 -3.56
N ALA A 59 9.11 20.43 -3.09
CA ALA A 59 9.92 19.97 -1.96
C ALA A 59 11.41 19.98 -2.35
N THR A 60 12.20 20.76 -1.62
CA THR A 60 13.66 20.87 -1.79
C THR A 60 14.39 19.58 -1.45
N SER A 61 13.90 18.83 -0.48
CA SER A 61 14.41 17.49 -0.20
C SER A 61 13.28 16.54 0.14
N VAL A 62 13.38 15.33 -0.37
CA VAL A 62 12.49 14.22 -0.03
C VAL A 62 13.39 13.05 0.34
N SER A 63 13.30 12.64 1.60
CA SER A 63 14.01 11.47 2.14
C SER A 63 12.99 10.39 2.47
N ARG A 64 13.26 9.16 2.02
CA ARG A 64 12.38 8.02 2.24
C ARG A 64 13.11 6.92 3.00
N THR A 65 12.46 6.45 4.06
CA THR A 65 12.77 5.23 4.81
C THR A 65 11.65 4.20 4.58
N GLU A 66 11.82 2.94 4.98
CA GLU A 66 10.79 1.89 4.81
C GLU A 66 9.44 2.22 5.45
N THR A 67 9.43 3.04 6.50
CA THR A 67 8.23 3.36 7.30
C THR A 67 7.89 4.85 7.34
N THR A 68 8.76 5.72 6.82
CA THR A 68 8.60 7.18 6.94
C THR A 68 9.04 7.89 5.66
N ILE A 69 8.25 8.85 5.20
CA ILE A 69 8.62 9.82 4.16
C ILE A 69 8.75 11.20 4.82
N THR A 70 9.90 11.84 4.61
CA THR A 70 10.18 13.18 5.10
C THR A 70 10.37 14.12 3.93
N ALA A 71 9.56 15.18 3.86
CA ALA A 71 9.65 16.22 2.84
C ALA A 71 9.99 17.56 3.49
N VAL A 72 10.92 18.31 2.89
CA VAL A 72 11.34 19.62 3.39
C VAL A 72 11.25 20.67 2.28
N TRP A 73 10.57 21.77 2.57
CA TRP A 73 10.56 22.99 1.77
C TRP A 73 11.39 24.05 2.50
N SER A 74 12.52 24.45 1.92
CA SER A 74 13.47 25.39 2.52
C SER A 74 13.02 26.85 2.40
N SER A 75 12.05 27.14 1.53
CA SER A 75 11.54 28.49 1.33
C SER A 75 10.32 28.76 2.20
N LEU A 76 10.40 29.84 2.99
CA LEU A 76 9.25 30.49 3.64
C LEU A 76 8.69 31.65 2.80
N GLU A 77 9.37 32.02 1.69
CA GLU A 77 8.88 33.02 0.75
C GLU A 77 7.65 32.44 0.05
N GLY A 78 6.47 32.82 0.53
CA GLY A 78 5.19 32.24 0.13
C GLY A 78 4.55 31.29 1.14
N GLY A 79 4.85 31.38 2.45
CA GLY A 79 4.42 30.45 3.52
C GLY A 79 3.01 29.82 3.43
N TYR A 80 2.01 30.51 2.86
CA TYR A 80 0.69 29.92 2.59
C TYR A 80 0.66 28.92 1.42
N SER A 81 1.40 29.18 0.33
CA SER A 81 1.51 28.23 -0.79
C SER A 81 2.28 26.99 -0.38
N THR A 82 3.38 27.11 0.36
CA THR A 82 4.14 25.95 0.86
C THR A 82 3.36 25.11 1.89
N LEU A 83 2.47 25.73 2.68
CA LEU A 83 1.49 25.01 3.50
C LEU A 83 0.45 24.26 2.66
N GLY A 84 -0.05 24.89 1.59
CA GLY A 84 -0.96 24.26 0.63
C GLY A 84 -0.30 23.07 -0.08
N ASP A 85 0.92 23.25 -0.55
CA ASP A 85 1.70 22.25 -1.26
C ASP A 85 2.07 21.07 -0.36
N SER A 86 2.42 21.32 0.90
CA SER A 86 2.68 20.25 1.89
C SER A 86 1.41 19.49 2.30
N SER A 87 0.27 20.18 2.40
CA SER A 87 -1.03 19.54 2.64
C SER A 87 -1.48 18.72 1.43
N ALA A 88 -1.29 19.23 0.22
CA ALA A 88 -1.54 18.52 -1.02
C ALA A 88 -0.62 17.29 -1.17
N ALA A 89 0.64 17.42 -0.76
CA ALA A 89 1.60 16.33 -0.72
C ALA A 89 1.11 15.18 0.18
N ALA A 90 0.62 15.49 1.38
CA ALA A 90 0.04 14.49 2.29
C ALA A 90 -1.18 13.78 1.69
N MET A 91 -2.03 14.48 0.93
CA MET A 91 -3.20 13.90 0.26
C MET A 91 -2.84 13.10 -0.99
N SER A 92 -1.69 13.39 -1.61
CA SER A 92 -1.27 12.78 -2.87
C SER A 92 -0.63 11.39 -2.71
N CYS A 93 -0.41 10.95 -1.47
CA CYS A 93 0.30 9.73 -1.12
C CYS A 93 -0.64 8.70 -0.44
N PRO A 94 -1.36 7.86 -1.21
CA PRO A 94 -2.22 6.83 -0.63
C PRO A 94 -1.40 5.80 0.16
N GLY A 95 -1.91 5.39 1.33
CA GLY A 95 -1.21 4.47 2.25
C GLY A 95 -0.25 5.15 3.22
N TRP A 96 -0.11 6.47 3.15
CA TRP A 96 0.70 7.28 4.04
C TRP A 96 -0.18 8.27 4.81
N LYS A 97 0.11 8.48 6.09
CA LYS A 97 -0.61 9.40 6.97
C LYS A 97 0.37 10.37 7.61
N MET A 98 -0.04 11.61 7.77
CA MET A 98 0.78 12.63 8.44
C MET A 98 1.02 12.25 9.90
N THR A 99 2.29 12.07 10.25
CA THR A 99 2.74 11.79 11.63
C THR A 99 3.38 13.01 12.27
N GLY A 100 3.94 13.92 11.47
CA GLY A 100 4.60 15.12 11.96
C GLY A 100 4.52 16.25 10.94
N PHE A 101 4.34 17.47 11.44
CA PHE A 101 4.42 18.69 10.64
C PHE A 101 5.12 19.75 11.47
N CYS A 102 6.15 20.39 10.90
CA CYS A 102 6.87 21.49 11.51
C CYS A 102 6.98 22.63 10.51
N MET A 103 6.68 23.86 10.94
CA MET A 103 6.87 25.05 10.13
C MET A 103 7.53 26.16 10.96
N GLY A 104 8.47 26.88 10.34
CA GLY A 104 9.09 28.06 10.90
C GLY A 104 10.58 27.90 11.17
N GLN A 105 11.10 28.76 12.04
CA GLN A 105 12.54 28.83 12.34
C GLN A 105 12.97 27.85 13.44
N GLU A 106 12.02 27.31 14.22
CA GLU A 106 12.31 26.33 15.27
C GLU A 106 12.36 24.89 14.75
N CYS A 107 12.13 24.69 13.45
CA CYS A 107 12.30 23.38 12.84
C CYS A 107 13.79 23.03 12.71
N PRO A 108 14.15 21.73 12.72
CA PRO A 108 15.52 21.27 12.55
C PRO A 108 16.20 21.83 11.28
N THR A 109 15.38 22.19 10.29
CA THR A 109 15.77 22.93 9.11
C THR A 109 14.77 24.09 8.97
N PRO A 110 15.24 25.35 8.86
CA PRO A 110 14.32 26.48 8.70
C PRO A 110 13.49 26.31 7.43
N GLY A 111 12.16 26.37 7.56
CA GLY A 111 11.25 26.07 6.45
C GLY A 111 9.98 25.36 6.87
N VAL A 112 9.46 24.51 5.99
CA VAL A 112 8.35 23.57 6.25
C VAL A 112 8.89 22.14 6.16
N LYS A 113 8.58 21.32 7.15
CA LYS A 113 8.92 19.89 7.21
C LYS A 113 7.65 19.09 7.43
N LEU A 114 7.40 18.13 6.54
CA LEU A 114 6.31 17.17 6.63
C LEU A 114 6.89 15.77 6.83
N GLU A 115 6.34 15.04 7.78
CA GLU A 115 6.63 13.62 8.01
C GLU A 115 5.35 12.82 7.84
N LEU A 116 5.44 11.81 6.98
CA LEU A 116 4.38 10.86 6.67
C LEU A 116 4.81 9.48 7.15
N GLY A 117 4.01 8.85 8.00
CA GLY A 117 4.17 7.45 8.41
C GLY A 117 3.27 6.55 7.59
N ARG A 118 3.71 5.31 7.36
CA ARG A 118 2.90 4.30 6.67
C ARG A 118 1.70 3.91 7.53
N VAL A 119 0.51 3.87 6.95
CA VAL A 119 -0.69 3.37 7.65
C VAL A 119 -0.57 1.85 7.72
N SER A 120 -0.01 1.34 8.81
CA SER A 120 -0.12 -0.09 9.13
C SER A 120 -1.58 -0.42 9.37
N SER A 121 -2.09 -1.43 8.68
CA SER A 121 -3.48 -1.90 8.68
C SER A 121 -3.95 -2.51 10.02
N GLU A 122 -3.40 -2.05 11.15
CA GLU A 122 -3.68 -2.53 12.52
C GLU A 122 -4.66 -1.62 13.29
N GLU A 123 -5.11 -0.50 12.71
CA GLU A 123 -6.20 0.32 13.25
C GLU A 123 -7.48 0.13 12.42
N GLU A 124 -8.11 -1.06 12.51
CA GLU A 124 -9.55 -1.27 12.24
C GLU A 124 -10.15 -2.26 13.26
#